data_AF-A0A5N1J8Q8-F1
#
_entry.id   AF-A0A5N1J8Q8-F1
#
_cell.length_a   1.000
_cell.length_b   1.000
_cell.length_c   1.000
_cell.angle_alpha   90.00
_cell.angle_beta   90.00
_cell.angle_gamma   90.00
#
_symmetry.space_group_name_H-M   'P 1'
#
loop_
_entity.id
_entity.type
_entity.pdbx_description
1 polymer ?
#
loop_
_entity_poly.entity_id
_entity_poly.type
_entity_poly.pdbx_seq_one_letter_code
_entity_poly.pdbx_strand_id
1 'polypeptide(L)' 'MTTDVQYQTGKMVKDPRAMTPQERSRWQKQCAENARDYLFSIGQPLVYKRPDGHVVAEHKDGRILVIQ' A
#
# COMPACT_ATOMS: atom_id res chain seq x y z
N MET A 1 -33.67 -10.08 -9.98
CA MET A 1 -33.18 -8.74 -9.64
C MET A 1 -31.76 -8.90 -9.16
N THR A 2 -30.81 -8.35 -9.92
CA THR A 2 -29.37 -8.50 -9.79
C THR A 2 -28.85 -7.64 -8.63
N THR A 3 -28.41 -8.28 -7.55
CA THR A 3 -28.04 -7.58 -6.29
C THR A 3 -26.65 -8.04 -5.81
N ASP A 4 -25.65 -8.09 -6.69
CA ASP A 4 -24.35 -8.70 -6.34
C ASP A 4 -23.16 -7.73 -6.38
N VAL A 5 -23.40 -6.41 -6.28
CA VAL A 5 -22.30 -5.44 -6.10
C VAL A 5 -22.41 -4.82 -4.71
N GLN A 6 -21.68 -5.41 -3.75
CA GLN A 6 -21.46 -4.80 -2.44
C GLN A 6 -20.33 -3.78 -2.55
N TYR A 7 -20.67 -2.49 -2.44
CA TYR A 7 -19.68 -1.43 -2.32
C TYR A 7 -19.01 -1.52 -0.94
N GLN A 8 -17.70 -1.71 -0.90
CA GLN A 8 -16.95 -1.57 0.34
C GLN A 8 -16.67 -0.10 0.60
N THR A 9 -17.10 0.38 1.76
CA THR A 9 -16.70 1.71 2.23
C THR A 9 -15.22 1.66 2.60
N GLY A 10 -14.39 2.40 1.87
CA GLY A 10 -12.98 2.54 2.22
C GLY A 10 -12.81 3.10 3.63
N LYS A 11 -11.72 2.76 4.32
CA LYS A 11 -11.44 3.20 5.71
C LYS A 11 -11.22 4.71 5.87
N MET A 12 -11.36 5.49 4.80
CA MET A 12 -10.94 6.89 4.76
C MET A 12 -12.11 7.82 5.04
N VAL A 13 -12.04 8.50 6.19
CA VAL A 13 -13.12 9.37 6.69
C VAL A 13 -13.10 10.77 6.05
N LYS A 14 -11.97 11.20 5.47
CA LYS A 14 -11.76 12.53 4.89
C LYS A 14 -11.30 12.43 3.44
N ASP A 15 -11.88 13.22 2.52
CA ASP A 15 -11.49 13.22 1.11
C ASP A 15 -9.99 13.64 0.94
N PRO A 16 -9.16 12.90 0.18
CA PRO A 16 -7.76 13.25 -0.07
C PRO A 16 -7.54 14.66 -0.64
N ARG A 17 -8.51 15.17 -1.41
CA ARG A 17 -8.50 16.51 -2.01
C ARG A 17 -8.71 17.61 -0.97
N ALA A 18 -9.36 17.29 0.15
CA ALA A 18 -9.59 18.20 1.27
C ALA A 18 -8.50 18.13 2.36
N MET A 19 -7.48 17.27 2.18
CA MET A 19 -6.36 17.17 3.11
C MET A 19 -5.32 18.27 2.91
N THR A 20 -4.78 18.78 4.01
CA THR A 20 -3.56 19.58 3.99
C THR A 20 -2.36 18.75 3.54
N PRO A 21 -1.26 19.36 3.09
CA PRO A 21 -0.05 18.61 2.72
C PRO A 21 0.49 17.70 3.84
N GLN A 22 0.39 18.14 5.10
CA GLN A 22 0.84 17.38 6.26
C GLN A 22 -0.04 16.16 6.53
N GLU A 23 -1.36 16.33 6.50
CA GLU A 23 -2.33 15.25 6.63
C GLU A 23 -2.16 14.23 5.51
N ARG A 24 -2.00 14.70 4.27
CA ARG A 24 -1.80 13.84 3.10
C ARG A 24 -0.52 13.03 3.23
N SER A 25 0.57 13.62 3.71
CA SER A 25 1.83 12.91 3.95
C SER A 25 1.67 11.80 5.01
N ARG A 26 1.00 12.09 6.12
CA ARG A 26 0.71 11.08 7.16
C ARG A 26 -0.16 9.96 6.61
N TRP A 27 -1.20 10.31 5.85
CA TRP A 27 -2.10 9.35 5.24
C TRP A 27 -1.38 8.44 4.23
N GLN A 28 -0.51 9.00 3.39
CA GLN A 28 0.31 8.21 2.46
C GLN A 28 1.22 7.22 3.17
N LYS A 29 1.86 7.63 4.28
CA LYS A 29 2.68 6.71 5.10
C LYS A 29 1.84 5.57 5.67
N GLN A 30 0.69 5.89 6.25
CA GLN A 30 -0.22 4.88 6.79
C GLN A 30 -0.70 3.90 5.72
N CYS A 31 -1.03 4.39 4.52
CA CYS A 31 -1.43 3.54 3.41
C CYS A 31 -0.30 2.59 2.97
N ALA A 32 0.94 3.08 2.91
CA ALA A 32 2.10 2.25 2.56
C ALA A 32 2.36 1.17 3.62
N GLU A 33 2.28 1.52 4.91
CA GLU A 33 2.41 0.57 6.03
C GLU A 33 1.31 -0.49 5.98
N ASN A 34 0.05 -0.07 5.82
CA ASN A 34 -1.08 -1.00 5.72
C ASN A 34 -0.93 -1.96 4.52
N ALA A 35 -0.48 -1.46 3.38
CA ALA A 35 -0.27 -2.28 2.19
C ALA A 35 0.85 -3.30 2.42
N ARG A 36 1.97 -2.87 3.01
CA ARG A 36 3.08 -3.76 3.37
C ARG A 36 2.62 -4.85 4.34
N ASP A 37 1.94 -4.47 5.41
CA ASP A 37 1.51 -5.40 6.45
C ASP A 37 0.49 -6.41 5.89
N TYR A 38 -0.42 -5.95 5.02
CA TYR A 38 -1.34 -6.83 4.31
C TYR A 38 -0.61 -7.83 3.41
N LEU A 39 0.28 -7.36 2.53
CA LEU A 39 1.05 -8.24 1.64
C LEU A 39 1.83 -9.29 2.44
N PHE A 40 2.49 -8.87 3.51
CA PHE A 40 3.22 -9.77 4.40
C PHE A 40 2.32 -10.76 5.14
N SER A 41 1.08 -10.37 5.48
CA SER A 41 0.11 -11.27 6.12
C SER A 41 -0.34 -12.40 5.19
N ILE A 42 -0.36 -12.17 3.86
CA ILE A 42 -0.72 -13.17 2.84
C ILE A 42 0.51 -13.82 2.19
N GLY A 43 1.71 -13.62 2.75
CA GLY A 43 2.96 -14.20 2.25
C GLY A 43 3.46 -13.61 0.94
N GLN A 44 2.95 -12.46 0.51
CA GLN A 44 3.39 -11.76 -0.69
C GLN A 44 4.48 -10.72 -0.35
N PRO A 45 5.47 -10.53 -1.24
CA PRO A 45 6.45 -9.46 -1.08
C PRO A 45 5.87 -8.09 -1.43
N LEU A 46 6.45 -7.05 -0.84
CA LEU A 46 6.25 -5.67 -1.26
C LEU A 46 7.20 -5.37 -2.43
N VAL A 47 6.65 -5.05 -3.61
CA VAL A 47 7.44 -4.72 -4.80
C VAL A 47 7.50 -3.21 -5.01
N TYR A 48 8.70 -2.65 -5.14
CA TYR A 48 8.90 -1.22 -5.38
C TYR A 48 10.17 -0.94 -6.19
N LYS A 49 10.21 0.24 -6.82
CA LYS A 49 11.40 0.74 -7.51
C LYS A 49 12.28 1.52 -6.55
N ARG A 50 13.54 1.15 -6.45
CA ARG A 50 14.55 1.86 -5.67
C ARG A 50 15.07 3.09 -6.43
N PRO A 51 15.65 4.08 -5.71
CA PRO A 51 16.25 5.26 -6.34
C PRO A 51 17.39 4.95 -7.32
N ASP A 52 18.07 3.81 -7.14
CA ASP A 52 19.12 3.31 -8.03
C ASP A 52 18.59 2.76 -9.37
N GLY A 53 17.25 2.73 -9.54
CA GLY A 53 16.59 2.28 -10.76
C GLY A 53 16.13 0.83 -10.73
N HIS A 54 16.57 0.02 -9.77
CA HIS A 54 16.21 -1.39 -9.67
C HIS A 54 14.80 -1.59 -9.11
N VAL A 55 14.09 -2.59 -9.61
CA VAL A 55 12.85 -3.09 -8.98
C VAL A 55 13.25 -4.13 -7.96
N VAL A 56 12.67 -4.07 -6.76
CA VAL A 56 12.95 -5.04 -5.70
C VAL A 56 11.68 -5.60 -5.10
N ALA A 57 11.74 -6.86 -4.65
CA ALA A 57 10.76 -7.51 -3.79
C ALA A 57 11.33 -7.63 -2.37
N GLU A 58 10.67 -6.96 -1.43
CA GLU A 58 10.94 -7.08 0.01
C GLU A 58 9.97 -8.07 0.64
N HIS A 59 10.48 -9.05 1.38
CA HIS A 59 9.70 -10.06 2.08
C HIS A 59 9.60 -9.74 3.58
N LYS A 60 8.63 -10.38 4.26
CA LYS A 60 8.36 -10.20 5.70
C LYS A 60 9.57 -10.47 6.61
N ASP A 61 10.44 -11.38 6.20
CA ASP A 61 11.67 -11.75 6.90
C ASP A 61 12.82 -10.75 6.69
N GLY A 62 12.58 -9.66 5.94
CA GLY A 62 13.59 -8.65 5.60
C GLY A 62 14.45 -9.03 4.41
N ARG A 63 14.22 -10.18 3.76
CA ARG A 63 14.90 -10.54 2.52
C ARG A 63 14.49 -9.58 1.41
N ILE A 64 15.47 -9.02 0.72
CA ILE A 64 15.23 -8.17 -0.46
C ILE A 64 15.85 -8.82 -1.70
N LEU A 65 15.05 -8.99 -2.75
CA LEU A 65 15.45 -9.54 -4.04
C LEU A 65 15.34 -8.47 -5.12
N VAL A 66 16.35 -8.35 -5.97
CA VAL A 66 16.27 -7.53 -7.18
C VAL A 66 15.53 -8.32 -8.25
N ILE A 67 14.50 -7.71 -8.84
CA ILE A 67 13.72 -8.27 -9.95
C ILE A 67 14.17 -7.55 -11.22
N GLN A 68 14.69 -8.32 -12.18
CA GLN A 68 15.07 -7.85 -13.52
C GLN A 68 13.89 -7.93 -14.49
#